data_AF-A0A947FQY4-F1
#
_entry.id   AF-A0A947FQY4-F1
#
_cell.length_a   1.000
_cell.length_b   1.000
_cell.length_c   1.000
_cell.angle_alpha   90.00
_cell.angle_beta   90.00
_cell.angle_gamma   90.00
#
_symmetry.space_group_name_H-M   'P 1'
#
loop_
_entity.id
_entity.type
_entity.pdbx_description
1 polymer ?
#
loop_
_entity_poly.entity_id
_entity_poly.type
_entity_poly.pdbx_seq_one_letter_code
_entity_poly.pdbx_strand_id
1 'polypeptide(L)'
;MEFSRFGNRFTRHTGARQLMDDLGAAMTSEGPVMMLGGGNPAHIPQVLDMLAARTRQVADHPREFRRMIADYASPAGEDRFRAALAAMLGREYGWEVGPQNVALTGGSQGGFFQLFNL
;
A
#
# COMPACT_ATOMS: atom_id res chain seq x y z
N MET A 1 13.45 21.56 18.84
CA MET A 1 11.98 21.70 18.69
C MET A 1 11.33 20.99 19.85
N GLU A 2 10.38 21.63 20.53
CA GLU A 2 9.55 20.93 21.51
C GLU A 2 8.41 20.20 20.78
N PHE A 3 8.30 18.89 21.01
CA PHE A 3 7.23 18.08 20.45
C PHE A 3 6.16 17.79 21.48
N SER A 4 4.93 17.54 21.02
CA SER A 4 3.87 17.00 21.86
C SER A 4 4.25 15.60 22.37
N ARG A 5 3.54 15.11 23.40
CA ARG A 5 3.70 13.73 23.90
C ARG A 5 3.54 12.69 22.79
N PHE A 6 2.63 12.94 21.84
CA PHE A 6 2.46 12.10 20.65
C PHE A 6 3.71 12.13 19.78
N GLY A 7 4.21 13.33 19.43
CA GLY A 7 5.44 13.47 18.65
C GLY A 7 6.63 12.74 19.28
N ASN A 8 6.85 12.94 20.59
CA ASN A 8 7.91 12.26 21.34
C ASN A 8 7.78 10.74 21.33
N ARG A 9 6.56 10.18 21.28
CA ARG A 9 6.35 8.73 21.19
C ARG A 9 6.85 8.15 19.87
N PHE A 10 6.71 8.88 18.75
CA PHE A 10 7.13 8.41 17.41
C PHE A 10 8.60 8.74 17.09
N THR A 11 9.18 9.74 17.75
CA THR A 11 10.60 10.10 17.58
C THR A 11 11.54 9.34 18.50
N ARG A 12 11.03 8.63 19.52
CA ARG A 12 11.87 7.85 20.43
C ARG A 12 12.65 6.75 19.71
N HIS A 13 13.83 6.43 20.23
CA HIS A 13 14.57 5.25 19.81
C HIS A 13 13.85 3.98 20.24
N THR A 14 13.71 3.05 19.31
CA THR A 14 13.21 1.70 19.55
C THR A 14 14.08 0.72 18.77
N GLY A 15 14.18 -0.53 19.21
CA GLY A 15 14.95 -1.54 18.49
C GLY A 15 14.45 -1.75 17.06
N ALA A 16 13.13 -1.70 16.85
CA ALA A 16 12.55 -1.79 15.50
C ALA A 16 12.97 -0.61 14.60
N ARG A 17 13.04 0.61 15.16
CA ARG A 17 13.50 1.78 14.40
C ARG A 17 14.98 1.65 14.01
N GLN A 18 15.83 1.26 14.96
CA GLN A 18 17.25 1.03 14.68
C GLN A 18 17.45 -0.04 13.60
N LEU A 19 16.70 -1.15 13.66
CA LEU A 19 16.73 -2.18 12.62
C LEU A 19 16.33 -1.65 11.24
N MET A 20 15.33 -0.77 11.16
CA MET A 20 14.93 -0.18 9.88
C MET A 20 15.99 0.81 9.36
N ASP A 21 16.66 1.55 10.25
CA ASP A 21 17.79 2.41 9.88
C ASP A 21 18.95 1.57 9.30
N ASP A 22 19.27 0.44 9.94
CA ASP A 22 20.31 -0.50 9.48
C ASP A 22 19.96 -1.15 8.14
N LEU A 23 18.71 -1.59 7.94
CA LEU A 23 18.22 -2.13 6.67
C LEU A 23 18.33 -1.08 5.55
N GLY A 24 17.97 0.16 5.84
CA GLY A 24 18.08 1.26 4.88
C GLY A 24 19.54 1.54 4.48
N ALA A 25 20.45 1.59 5.45
CA ALA A 25 21.88 1.79 5.20
C ALA A 25 22.46 0.64 4.35
N ALA A 26 22.10 -0.60 4.67
CA ALA A 26 22.54 -1.78 3.92
C ALA A 26 22.06 -1.77 2.46
N MET A 27 20.84 -1.27 2.18
CA MET A 27 20.29 -1.17 0.81
C MET A 27 21.09 -0.21 -0.08
N THR A 28 21.76 0.77 0.51
CA THR A 28 22.55 1.78 -0.21
C THR A 28 24.06 1.52 -0.17
N SER A 29 24.49 0.44 0.48
CA SER A 29 25.91 0.15 0.64
C SER A 29 26.53 -0.41 -0.65
N GLU A 30 27.79 -0.05 -0.92
CA GLU A 30 28.53 -0.51 -2.12
C GLU A 30 29.11 -1.92 -1.96
N GLY A 31 29.15 -2.45 -0.73
CA GLY A 31 29.68 -3.78 -0.42
C GLY A 31 28.67 -4.89 -0.67
N PRO A 32 29.12 -6.15 -0.85
CA PRO A 32 28.21 -7.28 -1.04
C PRO A 32 27.43 -7.55 0.25
N VAL A 33 26.13 -7.24 0.23
CA VAL A 33 25.20 -7.56 1.32
C VAL A 33 24.18 -8.60 0.82
N MET A 34 24.03 -9.69 1.56
CA MET A 34 22.95 -10.65 1.34
C MET A 34 21.66 -10.13 1.98
N MET A 35 20.84 -9.47 1.18
CA MET A 35 19.62 -8.80 1.64
C MET A 35 18.46 -9.76 1.91
N LEU A 36 18.54 -10.46 3.04
CA LEU A 36 17.56 -11.45 3.49
C LEU A 36 16.64 -10.94 4.62
N GLY A 37 16.81 -9.68 5.06
CA GLY A 37 16.03 -9.10 6.16
C GLY A 37 14.85 -8.20 5.73
N GLY A 38 14.71 -7.93 4.43
CA GLY A 38 13.65 -7.07 3.89
C GLY A 38 12.35 -7.82 3.57
N GLY A 39 11.27 -7.06 3.39
CA GLY A 39 9.95 -7.58 2.99
C GLY A 39 9.55 -7.21 1.56
N ASN A 40 10.48 -6.73 0.73
CA ASN A 40 10.18 -6.36 -0.65
C ASN A 40 9.81 -7.61 -1.48
N PRO A 41 8.78 -7.53 -2.33
CA PRO A 41 8.41 -8.66 -3.18
C PRO A 41 9.50 -8.97 -4.21
N ALA A 42 9.54 -10.23 -4.64
CA ALA A 42 10.45 -10.66 -5.70
C ALA A 42 10.09 -10.02 -7.05
N HIS A 43 11.11 -9.81 -7.90
CA HIS A 43 10.93 -9.31 -9.26
C HIS A 43 10.58 -10.47 -10.19
N ILE A 44 9.28 -10.78 -10.30
CA ILE A 44 8.77 -11.85 -11.16
C ILE A 44 8.44 -11.26 -12.54
N PRO A 45 9.18 -11.57 -13.63
CA PRO A 45 9.04 -10.91 -14.92
C PRO A 45 7.61 -10.90 -15.46
N GLN A 46 6.91 -12.04 -15.38
CA GLN A 46 5.55 -12.19 -15.89
C GLN A 46 4.54 -11.31 -15.15
N VAL A 47 4.74 -11.08 -13.84
CA VAL A 47 3.90 -10.18 -13.06
C VAL A 47 4.17 -8.72 -13.44
N LEU A 48 5.44 -8.36 -13.59
CA LEU A 48 5.83 -7.01 -14.01
C LEU A 48 5.32 -6.68 -15.42
N ASP A 49 5.39 -7.61 -16.35
CA ASP A 49 4.89 -7.45 -17.72
C ASP A 49 3.37 -7.22 -17.75
N MET A 50 2.62 -8.00 -16.97
CA MET A 50 1.18 -7.86 -16.83
C MET A 50 0.81 -6.49 -16.26
N LEU A 51 1.46 -6.06 -15.18
CA LEU A 51 1.23 -4.76 -14.55
C LEU A 51 1.59 -3.61 -15.50
N ALA A 52 2.73 -3.69 -16.19
CA ALA A 52 3.15 -2.68 -17.15
C ALA A 52 2.19 -2.58 -18.35
N ALA A 53 1.68 -3.70 -18.84
CA ALA A 53 0.67 -3.72 -19.90
C ALA A 53 -0.63 -3.06 -19.44
N ARG A 54 -1.12 -3.38 -18.23
CA ARG A 54 -2.34 -2.78 -17.70
C ARG A 54 -2.21 -1.28 -17.46
N THR A 55 -1.06 -0.84 -16.94
CA THR A 55 -0.78 0.59 -16.74
C THR A 55 -0.78 1.35 -18.06
N ARG A 56 -0.17 0.79 -19.13
CA ARG A 56 -0.23 1.38 -20.49
C ARG A 56 -1.66 1.48 -20.99
N GLN A 57 -2.46 0.42 -20.84
CA GLN A 57 -3.87 0.48 -21.20
C GLN A 57 -4.59 1.63 -20.48
N VAL A 58 -4.37 1.82 -19.17
CA VAL A 58 -5.02 2.94 -18.46
C VAL A 58 -4.51 4.30 -18.97
N ALA A 59 -3.21 4.43 -19.22
CA ALA A 59 -2.60 5.65 -19.74
C ALA A 59 -3.13 6.06 -21.13
N ASP A 60 -3.40 5.09 -22.00
CA ASP A 60 -3.93 5.31 -23.35
C ASP A 60 -5.42 5.70 -23.37
N HIS A 61 -6.10 5.71 -22.21
CA HIS A 61 -7.50 6.10 -22.08
C HIS A 61 -7.63 7.41 -21.28
N PRO A 62 -7.74 8.59 -21.93
CA PRO A 62 -7.61 9.89 -21.26
C PRO A 62 -8.55 10.10 -20.06
N ARG A 63 -9.78 9.58 -20.14
CA ARG A 63 -10.75 9.68 -19.04
C ARG A 63 -10.35 8.85 -17.83
N GLU A 64 -9.88 7.62 -18.06
CA GLU A 64 -9.47 6.71 -16.99
C GLU A 64 -8.15 7.16 -16.37
N PHE A 65 -7.21 7.62 -17.18
CA PHE A 65 -5.96 8.20 -16.71
C PHE A 65 -6.19 9.45 -15.85
N ARG A 66 -6.99 10.41 -16.33
CA ARG A 66 -7.34 11.62 -15.56
C ARG A 66 -7.97 11.26 -14.22
N ARG A 67 -8.92 10.32 -14.25
CA ARG A 67 -9.60 9.84 -13.05
C ARG A 67 -8.64 9.22 -12.03
N MET A 68 -7.66 8.45 -12.50
CA MET A 68 -6.69 7.78 -11.64
C MET A 68 -5.69 8.75 -10.98
N ILE A 69 -5.28 9.80 -11.69
CA ILE A 69 -4.16 10.66 -11.26
C ILE A 69 -4.62 12.02 -10.69
N ALA A 70 -5.73 12.57 -11.17
CA ALA A 70 -6.13 13.95 -10.88
C ALA A 70 -7.43 14.08 -10.07
N ASP A 71 -8.28 13.05 -10.06
CA ASP A 71 -9.55 13.09 -9.35
C ASP A 71 -9.40 12.42 -7.97
N TYR A 72 -9.90 13.07 -6.91
CA TYR A 72 -9.94 12.46 -5.58
C TYR A 72 -10.96 11.33 -5.54
N ALA A 73 -10.59 10.21 -4.93
CA ALA A 73 -11.52 9.16 -4.55
C ALA A 73 -12.42 9.60 -3.37
N SER A 74 -13.50 8.87 -3.12
CA SER A 74 -14.30 9.06 -1.90
C SER A 74 -13.45 8.76 -0.65
N PRO A 75 -13.82 9.25 0.55
CA PRO A 75 -13.04 8.99 1.76
C PRO A 75 -12.85 7.51 2.10
N ALA A 76 -13.74 6.64 1.62
CA ALA A 76 -13.65 5.20 1.80
C ALA A 76 -12.85 4.49 0.68
N GLY A 77 -12.40 5.22 -0.34
CA GLY A 77 -11.62 4.70 -1.47
C GLY A 77 -12.35 4.76 -2.81
N GLU A 78 -11.69 4.32 -3.88
CA GLU A 78 -12.25 4.38 -5.24
C GLU A 78 -13.45 3.44 -5.39
N ASP A 79 -14.60 4.01 -5.77
CA ASP A 79 -15.89 3.32 -5.66
C ASP A 79 -16.00 2.13 -6.63
N ARG A 80 -15.43 2.22 -7.85
CA ARG A 80 -15.47 1.10 -8.80
C ARG A 80 -14.64 -0.08 -8.31
N PHE A 81 -13.49 0.18 -7.71
CA PHE A 81 -12.60 -0.84 -7.15
C PHE A 81 -13.24 -1.52 -5.95
N ARG A 82 -13.86 -0.76 -5.04
CA ARG A 82 -14.60 -1.32 -3.89
C ARG A 82 -15.73 -2.24 -4.33
N ALA A 83 -16.49 -1.84 -5.35
CA ALA A 83 -17.53 -2.69 -5.93
C ALA A 83 -16.98 -3.93 -6.62
N ALA A 84 -15.90 -3.80 -7.40
CA ALA A 84 -15.25 -4.94 -8.06
C ALA A 84 -14.70 -5.94 -7.03
N LEU A 85 -14.11 -5.46 -5.93
CA LEU A 85 -13.58 -6.30 -4.87
C LEU A 85 -14.68 -7.03 -4.12
N ALA A 86 -15.76 -6.34 -3.72
CA ALA A 86 -16.92 -6.99 -3.08
C ALA A 86 -17.52 -8.08 -3.99
N ALA A 87 -17.68 -7.79 -5.29
CA ALA A 87 -18.16 -8.77 -6.26
C ALA A 87 -17.20 -9.96 -6.42
N MET A 88 -15.89 -9.73 -6.40
CA MET A 88 -14.89 -10.81 -6.42
C MET A 88 -15.00 -11.68 -5.17
N LEU A 89 -15.08 -11.08 -3.97
CA LEU A 89 -15.23 -11.82 -2.72
C LEU A 89 -16.51 -12.67 -2.69
N GLY A 90 -17.62 -12.14 -3.21
CA GLY A 90 -18.85 -12.90 -3.37
C GLY A 90 -18.71 -14.09 -4.32
N ARG A 91 -17.99 -13.94 -5.44
CA ARG A 91 -17.76 -15.03 -6.40
C ARG A 91 -16.81 -16.11 -5.87
N GLU A 92 -15.70 -15.71 -5.26
CA GLU A 92 -14.64 -16.64 -4.84
C GLU A 92 -14.98 -17.35 -3.52
N TYR A 93 -15.68 -16.66 -2.61
CA TYR A 93 -15.89 -17.13 -1.25
C TYR A 93 -17.38 -17.23 -0.85
N GLY A 94 -18.32 -16.85 -1.71
CA GLY A 94 -19.75 -16.88 -1.40
C GLY A 94 -20.19 -15.85 -0.36
N TRP A 95 -19.39 -14.81 -0.11
CA TRP A 95 -19.68 -13.82 0.93
C TRP A 95 -20.78 -12.84 0.52
N GLU A 96 -21.73 -12.58 1.43
CA GLU A 96 -22.76 -11.55 1.29
C GLU A 96 -22.21 -10.16 1.68
N VAL A 97 -21.27 -9.64 0.89
CA VAL A 97 -20.65 -8.33 1.10
C VAL A 97 -20.91 -7.38 -0.06
N GLY A 98 -21.09 -6.10 0.26
CA GLY A 98 -21.20 -5.02 -0.73
C GLY A 98 -20.06 -3.99 -0.63
N PRO A 99 -20.03 -2.99 -1.51
CA PRO A 99 -19.02 -1.92 -1.48
C PRO A 99 -18.95 -1.20 -0.12
N GLN A 100 -20.06 -1.13 0.62
CA GLN A 100 -20.13 -0.56 1.97
C GLN A 100 -19.30 -1.32 3.01
N ASN A 101 -18.96 -2.58 2.75
CA ASN A 101 -18.12 -3.41 3.62
C ASN A 101 -16.62 -3.30 3.29
N VAL A 102 -16.25 -2.55 2.25
CA VAL A 102 -14.87 -2.40 1.77
C VAL A 102 -14.43 -0.95 1.93
N ALA A 103 -13.29 -0.73 2.58
CA ALA A 103 -12.60 0.55 2.62
C ALA A 103 -11.15 0.40 2.16
N LEU A 104 -10.61 1.41 1.46
CA LEU A 104 -9.23 1.44 0.99
C LEU A 104 -8.39 2.36 1.88
N THR A 105 -7.16 1.96 2.14
CA THR A 105 -6.19 2.69 2.95
C THR A 105 -4.89 2.89 2.16
N GLY A 106 -3.99 3.75 2.66
CA GLY A 106 -2.64 3.93 2.12
C GLY A 106 -1.73 2.73 2.40
N GLY A 107 -2.16 1.53 2.00
CA GLY A 107 -1.55 0.25 2.34
C GLY A 107 -2.01 -0.30 3.70
N SER A 108 -1.79 -1.61 3.90
CA SER A 108 -2.23 -2.32 5.11
C SER A 108 -1.68 -1.72 6.41
N GLN A 109 -0.48 -1.14 6.39
CA GLN A 109 0.09 -0.46 7.56
C GLN A 109 -0.79 0.71 8.04
N GLY A 110 -1.33 1.51 7.12
CA GLY A 110 -2.29 2.57 7.45
C GLY A 110 -3.62 2.01 7.97
N GLY A 111 -4.06 0.86 7.42
CA GLY A 111 -5.25 0.16 7.91
C GLY A 111 -5.09 -0.37 9.34
N PHE A 112 -3.95 -1.02 9.65
CA PHE A 112 -3.66 -1.48 11.01
C PHE A 112 -3.57 -0.31 12.01
N PHE A 113 -2.96 0.81 11.61
CA PHE A 113 -2.91 2.00 12.46
C PHE A 113 -4.32 2.48 12.81
N GLN A 114 -5.22 2.58 11.84
CA GLN A 114 -6.61 2.98 12.12
C GLN A 114 -7.30 1.97 13.04
N LEU A 115 -7.29 0.68 12.68
CA LEU A 115 -8.00 -0.36 13.43
C LEU A 115 -7.54 -0.50 14.89
N PHE A 116 -6.24 -0.35 15.17
CA PHE A 116 -5.70 -0.49 16.51
C PHE A 116 -5.82 0.79 17.37
N ASN A 117 -6.28 1.90 16.77
CA ASN A 117 -6.50 3.17 17.47
C ASN A 117 -7.96 3.66 17.35
N LEU A 118 -8.91 2.77 17.00
CA LEU A 118 -10.35 3.03 17.08
C LEU A 118 -10.82 3.18 18.52
#